data_AF-A0A535HIC8-F1
#
_entry.id   AF-A0A535HIC8-F1
#
_cell.length_a   1.000
_cell.length_b   1.000
_cell.length_c   1.000
_cell.angle_alpha   90.00
_cell.angle_beta   90.00
_cell.angle_gamma   90.00
#
_symmetry.space_group_name_H-M   'P 1'
#
loop_
_entity.id
_entity.type
_entity.pdbx_description
1 polymer ?
#
loop_
_entity_poly.entity_id
_entity_poly.type
_entity_poly.pdbx_seq_one_letter_code
_entity_poly.pdbx_strand_id
1 'polypeptide(L)'
;MAQVQSRGISTDRLVISDRAHVIMPWHPVLDKLEEEQRGDDRLGTTWRGIGPAYADKIRRIGFRAGDLQKPRFLQKKLGFVLNKIKNPILQELYHVPPLDPEAVLEEYTGYGERLGPYIKDIFPIVQQALARGDRILLEGAQGSMLDLD
;
A
#
# COMPACT_ATOMS: atom_id res chain seq x y z
N MET A 1 14.56 2.15 3.46
CA MET A 1 15.19 2.72 4.68
C MET A 1 16.60 2.20 4.88
N ALA A 2 16.82 0.89 5.01
CA ALA A 2 18.13 0.29 5.25
C ALA A 2 19.24 0.77 4.28
N GLN A 3 18.96 0.82 2.97
CA GLN A 3 19.93 1.30 1.96
C GLN A 3 20.32 2.78 2.14
N VAL A 4 19.40 3.63 2.61
CA VAL A 4 19.68 5.06 2.84
C VAL A 4 20.48 5.22 4.12
N GLN A 5 20.10 4.50 5.17
CA GLN A 5 20.78 4.48 6.45
C GLN A 5 22.20 3.89 6.37
N SER A 6 22.42 2.86 5.55
CA SER A 6 23.77 2.29 5.34
C SER A 6 24.74 3.26 4.65
N ARG A 7 24.22 4.33 4.03
CA ARG A 7 25.00 5.44 3.47
C ARG A 7 25.19 6.59 4.46
N GLY A 8 24.83 6.41 5.73
CA GLY A 8 24.96 7.42 6.78
C GLY A 8 23.90 8.52 6.77
N ILE A 9 22.81 8.35 6.02
CA ILE A 9 21.73 9.34 5.93
C ILE A 9 20.62 8.98 6.93
N SER A 10 20.33 9.87 7.87
CA SER A 10 19.24 9.71 8.84
C SER A 10 17.86 9.78 8.16
N THR A 11 16.93 8.96 8.64
CA THR A 11 15.53 8.92 8.22
C THR A 11 14.58 9.55 9.24
N ASP A 12 15.08 10.23 10.27
CA ASP A 12 14.27 10.72 11.41
C ASP A 12 13.24 11.78 10.99
N ARG A 13 13.48 12.43 9.85
CA ARG A 13 12.57 13.43 9.26
C ARG A 13 11.45 12.82 8.40
N LEU A 14 11.50 11.51 8.13
CA LEU A 14 10.49 10.83 7.35
C LEU A 14 9.16 10.79 8.12
N VAL A 15 8.08 11.11 7.43
CA VAL A 15 6.72 10.95 7.94
C VAL A 15 5.89 10.22 6.89
N ILE A 16 5.14 9.21 7.32
CA ILE A 16 4.23 8.41 6.52
C ILE A 16 2.82 8.75 6.99
N SER A 17 1.91 9.07 6.06
CA SER A 17 0.52 9.33 6.43
C SER A 17 -0.11 8.05 6.97
N ASP A 18 -0.72 8.14 8.14
CA ASP A 18 -1.60 7.11 8.70
C ASP A 18 -2.76 6.71 7.75
N ARG A 19 -3.16 7.61 6.84
CA ARG A 19 -4.21 7.41 5.83
C ARG A 19 -3.69 6.87 4.49
N ALA A 20 -2.38 6.77 4.28
CA ALA A 20 -1.81 6.19 3.07
C ALA A 20 -2.25 4.73 2.93
N HIS A 21 -2.68 4.33 1.73
CA HIS A 21 -3.04 2.94 1.47
C HIS A 21 -1.79 2.07 1.32
N VAL A 22 -1.90 0.84 1.83
CA VAL A 22 -0.83 -0.15 1.81
C VAL A 22 -1.06 -1.09 0.63
N ILE A 23 0.00 -1.27 -0.15
CA ILE A 23 0.08 -2.35 -1.14
C ILE A 23 0.27 -3.65 -0.37
N MET A 24 -0.68 -4.56 -0.50
CA MET A 24 -0.74 -5.87 0.13
C MET A 24 -0.21 -6.94 -0.84
N PRO A 25 0.11 -8.17 -0.39
CA PRO A 25 0.80 -9.16 -1.24
C PRO A 25 0.00 -9.64 -2.44
N TRP A 26 -1.33 -9.59 -2.37
CA TRP A 26 -2.18 -9.91 -3.52
C TRP A 26 -2.19 -8.82 -4.59
N HIS A 27 -1.80 -7.58 -4.29
CA HIS A 27 -1.88 -6.50 -5.28
C HIS A 27 -0.89 -6.70 -6.43
N PRO A 28 0.42 -6.98 -6.22
CA PRO A 28 1.32 -7.30 -7.33
C PRO A 28 0.92 -8.57 -8.07
N VAL A 29 0.38 -9.57 -7.37
CA VAL A 29 -0.11 -10.81 -7.97
C VAL A 29 -1.27 -10.53 -8.92
N LEU A 30 -2.28 -9.78 -8.47
CA LEU A 30 -3.41 -9.40 -9.30
C LEU A 30 -3.00 -8.49 -10.46
N ASP A 31 -2.10 -7.53 -10.24
CA ASP A 31 -1.58 -6.64 -11.29
C ASP A 31 -0.93 -7.44 -12.43
N LYS A 32 -0.12 -8.45 -12.07
CA LYS A 32 0.49 -9.35 -13.04
C LYS A 32 -0.55 -10.21 -13.76
N LEU A 33 -1.49 -10.81 -13.03
CA LEU A 33 -2.53 -11.68 -13.61
C LEU A 33 -3.47 -10.91 -14.55
N GLU A 34 -3.84 -9.68 -14.19
CA GLU A 34 -4.66 -8.79 -15.01
C GLU A 34 -3.93 -8.39 -16.30
N GLU A 35 -2.64 -8.06 -16.23
CA GLU A 35 -1.80 -7.81 -17.43
C GLU A 35 -1.66 -9.06 -18.30
N GLU A 36 -1.46 -10.24 -17.71
CA GLU A 36 -1.35 -11.49 -18.46
C GLU A 36 -2.66 -11.80 -19.19
N GLN A 37 -3.80 -11.63 -18.52
CA GLN A 37 -5.12 -11.87 -19.08
C GLN A 37 -5.49 -10.91 -20.22
N ARG A 38 -4.95 -9.67 -20.20
CA ARG A 38 -5.13 -8.70 -21.30
C ARG A 38 -4.44 -9.10 -22.59
N GLY A 39 -3.48 -10.04 -22.57
CA GLY A 39 -2.80 -10.50 -23.78
C GLY A 39 -2.13 -9.37 -24.55
N ASP A 40 -2.60 -9.10 -25.76
CA ASP A 40 -2.07 -8.05 -26.63
C ASP A 40 -2.49 -6.62 -26.18
N ASP A 41 -3.55 -6.50 -25.37
CA ASP A 41 -4.08 -5.23 -24.85
C ASP A 41 -3.48 -4.84 -23.47
N ARG A 42 -2.25 -5.28 -23.21
CA ARG A 42 -1.51 -4.93 -21.98
C ARG A 42 -1.33 -3.43 -21.85
N LEU A 43 -1.45 -2.95 -20.63
CA LEU A 43 -1.23 -1.55 -20.28
C LEU A 43 0.25 -1.24 -20.07
N GLY A 44 1.08 -2.26 -19.81
CA GLY A 44 2.49 -2.07 -19.46
C GLY A 44 2.66 -1.56 -18.03
N THR A 45 1.94 -2.16 -17.08
CA THR A 45 2.03 -1.74 -15.68
C THR A 45 3.41 -2.03 -15.10
N THR A 46 3.74 -1.42 -13.96
CA THR A 46 5.01 -1.67 -13.28
C THR A 46 5.03 -3.00 -12.51
N TRP A 47 3.91 -3.76 -12.50
CA TRP A 47 3.70 -4.99 -11.72
C TRP A 47 3.94 -4.82 -10.22
N ARG A 48 3.65 -3.62 -9.70
CA ARG A 48 3.84 -3.27 -8.28
C ARG A 48 2.54 -3.28 -7.50
N GLY A 49 1.41 -3.59 -8.13
CA GLY A 49 0.12 -3.63 -7.46
C GLY A 49 -0.55 -2.26 -7.32
N ILE A 50 -0.14 -1.24 -8.08
CA ILE A 50 -0.66 0.12 -7.95
C ILE A 50 -2.16 0.16 -8.27
N GLY A 51 -2.56 -0.36 -9.43
CA GLY A 51 -3.97 -0.43 -9.85
C GLY A 51 -4.84 -1.18 -8.83
N PRO A 52 -4.52 -2.45 -8.49
CA PRO A 52 -5.28 -3.21 -7.50
C PRO A 52 -5.37 -2.54 -6.10
N ALA A 53 -4.32 -1.83 -5.66
CA ALA A 53 -4.35 -1.11 -4.40
C ALA A 53 -5.32 0.09 -4.43
N TYR A 54 -5.33 0.85 -5.52
CA TYR A 54 -6.32 1.93 -5.73
C TYR A 54 -7.74 1.37 -5.88
N ALA A 55 -7.93 0.24 -6.56
CA ALA A 55 -9.23 -0.42 -6.64
C ALA A 55 -9.76 -0.79 -5.25
N ASP A 56 -8.91 -1.33 -4.37
CA ASP A 56 -9.29 -1.65 -2.99
C ASP A 56 -9.59 -0.41 -2.14
N LYS A 57 -8.89 0.71 -2.38
CA LYS A 57 -9.22 2.02 -1.80
C LYS A 57 -10.64 2.44 -2.17
N ILE A 58 -10.97 2.44 -3.47
CA ILE A 58 -12.30 2.85 -3.96
C ILE A 58 -13.40 1.91 -3.48
N ARG A 59 -13.13 0.60 -3.42
CA ARG A 59 -14.03 -0.41 -2.86
C ARG A 59 -14.17 -0.35 -1.34
N ARG A 60 -13.39 0.49 -0.65
CA ARG A 60 -13.36 0.65 0.82
C ARG A 60 -12.98 -0.64 1.57
N ILE A 61 -12.15 -1.48 0.95
CA ILE A 61 -11.62 -2.71 1.55
C ILE A 61 -10.10 -2.67 1.76
N GLY A 62 -9.41 -1.67 1.19
CA GLY A 62 -7.95 -1.51 1.28
C GLY A 62 -7.46 -1.20 2.70
N PHE A 63 -6.21 -1.56 2.98
CA PHE A 63 -5.55 -1.34 4.27
C PHE A 63 -4.82 0.00 4.24
N ARG A 64 -4.77 0.69 5.38
CA ARG A 64 -4.03 1.95 5.54
C ARG A 64 -2.84 1.77 6.47
N ALA A 65 -1.83 2.63 6.38
CA ALA A 65 -0.63 2.54 7.20
C ALA A 65 -0.95 2.53 8.71
N GLY A 66 -1.90 3.36 9.16
CA GLY A 66 -2.36 3.36 10.55
C GLY A 66 -3.10 2.09 10.99
N ASP A 67 -3.54 1.24 10.05
CA ASP A 67 -4.11 -0.08 10.37
C ASP A 67 -3.01 -1.07 10.79
N LEU A 68 -1.77 -0.90 10.30
CA LEU A 68 -0.62 -1.76 10.63
C LEU A 68 -0.23 -1.66 12.12
N GLN A 69 -0.54 -0.53 12.75
CA GLN A 69 -0.31 -0.31 14.18
C GLN A 69 -1.38 -0.94 15.08
N LYS A 70 -2.35 -1.67 14.50
CA LYS A 70 -3.52 -2.22 15.20
C LYS A 70 -3.67 -3.72 14.91
N PRO A 71 -2.85 -4.60 15.51
CA PRO A 71 -2.78 -6.02 15.14
C PRO A 71 -4.14 -6.75 15.14
N ARG A 72 -4.98 -6.51 16.17
CA ARG A 72 -6.33 -7.11 16.26
C ARG A 72 -7.25 -6.66 15.12
N PHE A 73 -7.16 -5.39 14.72
CA PHE A 73 -7.93 -4.86 13.61
C PHE A 73 -7.42 -5.42 12.27
N LEU A 74 -6.09 -5.45 12.10
CA LEU A 74 -5.41 -6.00 10.94
C LEU A 74 -5.82 -7.47 10.72
N GLN A 75 -5.73 -8.30 11.76
CA GLN A 75 -6.13 -9.71 11.72
C GLN A 75 -7.60 -9.88 11.31
N LYS A 76 -8.52 -9.15 11.96
CA LYS A 76 -9.97 -9.24 11.65
C LYS A 76 -10.26 -8.84 10.21
N LYS A 77 -9.68 -7.73 9.75
CA LYS A 77 -9.90 -7.21 8.40
C LYS A 77 -9.24 -8.10 7.35
N LEU A 78 -8.04 -8.62 7.60
CA LEU A 78 -7.36 -9.58 6.74
C LEU A 78 -8.18 -10.87 6.60
N GLY A 79 -8.72 -11.40 7.69
CA GLY A 79 -9.60 -12.56 7.66
C GLY A 79 -10.86 -12.36 6.79
N PHE A 80 -11.38 -11.13 6.70
CA PHE A 80 -12.46 -10.82 5.77
C PHE A 80 -11.95 -10.64 4.34
N VAL A 81 -11.02 -9.69 4.11
CA VAL A 81 -10.58 -9.31 2.77
C VAL A 81 -9.86 -10.45 2.06
N LEU A 82 -8.91 -11.10 2.73
CA LEU A 82 -8.12 -12.17 2.11
C LEU A 82 -8.97 -13.42 1.91
N ASN A 83 -9.62 -13.93 2.96
CA ASN A 83 -10.32 -15.22 2.86
C ASN A 83 -11.65 -15.15 2.13
N LYS A 84 -12.38 -14.03 2.19
CA LYS A 84 -13.73 -13.93 1.59
C LYS A 84 -13.75 -13.23 0.24
N ILE A 85 -12.68 -12.52 -0.13
CA ILE A 85 -12.64 -11.75 -1.38
C ILE A 85 -11.44 -12.18 -2.22
N LYS A 86 -10.22 -12.04 -1.72
CA LYS A 86 -9.02 -12.16 -2.56
C LYS A 86 -8.66 -13.60 -2.90
N ASN A 87 -8.64 -14.52 -1.92
CA ASN A 87 -8.35 -15.93 -2.17
C ASN A 87 -9.38 -16.59 -3.10
N PRO A 88 -10.71 -16.37 -2.95
CA PRO A 88 -11.68 -16.85 -3.93
C PRO A 88 -11.39 -16.34 -5.36
N ILE A 89 -11.07 -15.06 -5.53
CA ILE A 89 -10.67 -14.51 -6.84
C ILE A 89 -9.42 -15.21 -7.38
N LEU A 90 -8.38 -15.36 -6.55
CA LEU A 90 -7.12 -15.99 -6.96
C LEU A 90 -7.35 -17.46 -7.40
N GLN A 91 -8.15 -18.22 -6.65
CA GLN A 91 -8.34 -19.65 -6.90
C GLN A 91 -9.38 -19.94 -8.00
N GLU A 92 -10.52 -19.26 -7.96
CA GLU A 92 -11.66 -19.58 -8.83
C GLU A 92 -11.56 -18.89 -10.19
N LEU A 93 -11.08 -17.63 -10.22
CA LEU A 93 -10.96 -16.87 -11.47
C LEU A 93 -9.60 -17.08 -12.14
N TYR A 94 -8.51 -17.02 -11.36
CA TYR A 94 -7.16 -17.07 -11.92
C TYR A 94 -6.46 -18.41 -11.76
N HIS A 95 -7.07 -19.37 -11.05
CA HIS A 95 -6.53 -20.71 -10.84
C HIS A 95 -5.11 -20.73 -10.25
N VAL A 96 -4.78 -19.76 -9.38
CA VAL A 96 -3.50 -19.71 -8.66
C VAL A 96 -3.66 -20.06 -7.18
N PRO A 97 -2.58 -20.50 -6.50
CA PRO A 97 -2.63 -20.81 -5.08
C PRO A 97 -3.10 -19.63 -4.23
N PRO A 98 -3.88 -19.88 -3.15
CA PRO A 98 -4.26 -18.83 -2.21
C PRO A 98 -3.05 -18.34 -1.43
N LEU A 99 -3.16 -17.13 -0.89
CA LEU A 99 -2.19 -16.62 0.07
C LEU A 99 -2.57 -17.06 1.48
N ASP A 100 -1.54 -17.36 2.29
CA ASP A 100 -1.72 -17.70 3.70
C ASP A 100 -1.96 -16.44 4.55
N PRO A 101 -3.13 -16.31 5.22
CA PRO A 101 -3.42 -15.17 6.08
C PRO A 101 -2.48 -15.03 7.28
N GLU A 102 -1.94 -16.13 7.81
CA GLU A 102 -1.05 -16.07 8.97
C GLU A 102 0.31 -15.50 8.58
N ALA A 103 0.91 -16.01 7.50
CA ALA A 103 2.14 -15.45 6.93
C ALA A 103 2.00 -13.96 6.57
N VAL A 104 0.89 -13.57 5.93
CA VAL A 104 0.64 -12.16 5.58
C VAL A 104 0.48 -11.30 6.83
N LEU A 105 -0.19 -11.80 7.86
CA LEU A 105 -0.36 -11.07 9.12
C LEU A 105 0.98 -10.87 9.83
N GLU A 106 1.81 -11.90 9.92
CA GLU A 106 3.13 -11.85 10.53
C GLU A 106 4.02 -10.81 9.84
N GLU A 107 4.13 -10.91 8.50
CA GLU A 107 4.95 -10.00 7.70
C GLU A 107 4.52 -8.54 7.89
N TYR A 108 3.22 -8.25 7.79
CA TYR A 108 2.71 -6.88 7.84
C TYR A 108 2.66 -6.31 9.25
N THR A 109 2.57 -7.15 10.28
CA THR A 109 2.77 -6.72 11.66
C THR A 109 4.23 -6.33 11.87
N GLY A 110 5.19 -7.10 11.35
CA GLY A 110 6.60 -6.75 11.38
C GLY A 110 6.91 -5.43 10.64
N TYR A 111 6.22 -5.15 9.53
CA TYR A 111 6.28 -3.83 8.89
C TYR A 111 5.68 -2.73 9.76
N GLY A 112 4.53 -2.98 10.40
CA GLY A 112 3.91 -2.05 11.34
C GLY A 112 4.83 -1.65 12.50
N GLU A 113 5.56 -2.61 13.08
CA GLU A 113 6.54 -2.36 14.14
C GLU A 113 7.70 -1.47 13.65
N ARG A 114 8.26 -1.78 12.48
CA ARG A 114 9.40 -1.03 11.92
C ARG A 114 9.01 0.36 11.44
N LEU A 115 7.81 0.51 10.87
CA LEU A 115 7.33 1.76 10.31
C LEU A 115 6.60 2.64 11.33
N GLY A 116 6.18 2.07 12.46
CA GLY A 116 5.41 2.73 13.52
C GLY A 116 5.91 4.13 13.90
N PRO A 117 7.23 4.36 14.11
CA PRO A 117 7.77 5.68 14.45
C PRO A 117 7.55 6.77 13.37
N TYR A 118 7.37 6.36 12.12
CA TYR A 118 7.20 7.26 10.97
C TYR A 118 5.73 7.51 10.65
N ILE A 119 4.81 6.64 11.08
CA ILE A 119 3.37 6.75 10.78
C ILE A 119 2.74 7.81 11.68
N LYS A 120 2.24 8.91 11.08
CA LYS A 120 1.65 10.04 11.78
C LYS A 120 0.46 10.62 11.00
N ASP A 121 -0.40 11.37 11.68
CA ASP A 121 -1.36 12.25 10.98
C ASP A 121 -0.60 13.42 10.36
N ILE A 122 -0.50 13.42 9.03
CA ILE A 122 0.22 14.44 8.27
C ILE A 122 -0.55 15.77 8.21
N PHE A 123 -1.89 15.75 8.34
CA PHE A 123 -2.71 16.95 8.20
C PHE A 123 -2.27 18.08 9.14
N PRO A 124 -2.16 17.88 10.47
CA PRO A 124 -1.70 18.95 11.37
C PRO A 124 -0.27 19.40 11.06
N ILE A 125 0.62 18.52 10.62
CA ILE A 125 2.02 18.84 10.29
C ILE A 125 2.07 19.84 9.13
N VAL A 126 1.32 19.56 8.06
CA VAL A 126 1.24 20.42 6.88
C VAL A 126 0.54 21.74 7.21
N GLN A 127 -0.57 21.71 7.95
CA GLN A 127 -1.29 22.92 8.35
C GLN A 127 -0.42 23.86 9.20
N GLN A 128 0.37 23.30 10.12
CA GLN A 128 1.29 24.10 10.94
C GLN A 128 2.44 24.69 10.09
N ALA A 129 2.96 23.94 9.13
CA ALA A 129 3.99 24.46 8.21
C ALA A 129 3.46 25.63 7.38
N LEU A 130 2.24 25.50 6.84
CA LEU A 130 1.55 26.59 6.14
C LEU A 130 1.34 27.82 7.05
N ALA A 131 0.88 27.61 8.29
CA ALA A 131 0.64 28.69 9.24
C ALA A 131 1.92 29.45 9.64
N ARG A 132 3.08 28.77 9.64
CA ARG A 132 4.40 29.40 9.86
C ARG A 132 4.96 30.10 8.62
N GLY A 133 4.33 29.95 7.46
CA GLY A 133 4.89 30.43 6.19
C GLY A 133 6.08 29.60 5.70
N ASP A 134 6.18 28.34 6.11
CA ASP A 134 7.25 27.45 5.64
C ASP A 134 7.09 27.17 4.14
N ARG A 135 8.22 26.99 3.44
CA ARG A 135 8.21 26.57 2.03
C ARG A 135 7.89 25.08 1.93
N ILE A 136 6.88 24.74 1.14
CA ILE A 136 6.48 23.36 0.86
C ILE A 136 6.72 23.07 -0.61
N LEU A 137 7.51 22.03 -0.89
CA LEU A 137 7.70 21.48 -2.23
C LEU A 137 6.84 20.23 -2.37
N LEU A 138 6.01 20.18 -3.41
CA LEU A 138 5.25 18.99 -3.78
C LEU A 138 5.99 18.28 -4.91
N GLU A 139 6.55 17.12 -4.62
CA GLU A 139 7.16 16.25 -5.62
C GLU A 139 6.09 15.34 -6.23
N GLY A 140 5.69 15.63 -7.47
CA GLY A 140 4.64 14.89 -8.17
C GLY A 140 5.16 13.60 -8.82
N ALA A 141 4.27 12.61 -8.91
CA ALA A 141 4.40 11.44 -9.75
C ALA A 141 3.00 11.00 -10.20
N GLN A 142 2.78 10.45 -11.40
CA GLN A 142 3.67 10.33 -12.56
C GLN A 142 3.65 11.65 -13.40
N GLY A 143 3.60 11.55 -14.74
CA GLY A 143 3.42 12.69 -15.65
C GLY A 143 1.94 12.88 -16.02
N SER A 144 1.56 14.07 -16.47
CA SER A 144 0.16 14.45 -16.73
C SER A 144 -0.53 13.59 -17.81
N MET A 145 0.21 13.04 -18.76
CA MET A 145 -0.35 12.16 -19.80
C MET A 145 -0.62 10.72 -19.31
N LEU A 146 -0.31 10.43 -18.04
CA LEU A 146 -0.59 9.16 -17.37
C LEU A 146 -1.61 9.36 -16.24
N ASP A 147 -2.28 10.52 -16.20
CA ASP A 147 -3.40 10.74 -15.31
C ASP A 147 -4.56 9.79 -15.67
N LEU A 148 -5.39 9.47 -14.68
CA LEU A 148 -6.53 8.58 -14.86
C LEU A 148 -7.76 9.31 -15.44
N ASP A 149 -7.77 10.65 -15.40
CA ASP A 149 -8.80 11.55 -15.91
C ASP A 149 -8.32 12.33 -17.14
#